data_AF-A0A2I1X902-F1
#
_entry.id   AF-A0A2I1X902-F1
#
_cell.length_a   1.000
_cell.length_b   1.000
_cell.length_c   1.000
_cell.angle_alpha   90.00
_cell.angle_beta   90.00
_cell.angle_gamma   90.00
#
_symmetry.space_group_name_H-M   'P 1'
#
loop_
_entity.id
_entity.type
_entity.pdbx_description
1 polymer ?
#
loop_
_entity_poly.entity_id
_entity_poly.type
_entity_poly.pdbx_seq_one_letter_code
_entity_poly.pdbx_strand_id
1 'polypeptide(L)'
;SGVDYRFQKSRTYSVREYVTQYLESDFAFINRLCEEEGIWYAFEQHEQHGDVVVFGDSPEHYFRDQSLPVSYRPHAGLESVGTEALFNLSIRHNPIVEGIRTADYNYRSADTDLFAETDNKQSEESADNTVLLGKQQHWGLHPKTTDEAQVQTTLLNEAVLCRQTVANGSGNVVSMAPMKVFQTDTAFPEAPDGWLVLGMEHSGSRDSAYSHTFTAIPAQHTFRPERTT
;
A
#
# COMPACT_ATOMS: atom_id res chain seq x y z
N SER A 1 -17.65 23.21 -11.58
CA SER A 1 -17.37 22.80 -10.19
C SER A 1 -16.30 21.74 -10.25
N GLY A 2 -15.07 22.07 -9.83
CA GLY A 2 -13.99 21.08 -9.71
C GLY A 2 -14.35 20.07 -8.61
N VAL A 3 -13.92 18.83 -8.79
CA VAL A 3 -14.11 17.76 -7.80
C VAL A 3 -12.86 17.73 -6.94
N ASP A 4 -12.94 18.16 -5.68
CA ASP A 4 -11.77 18.22 -4.78
C ASP A 4 -11.28 16.82 -4.35
N TYR A 5 -12.14 15.80 -4.43
CA TYR A 5 -11.81 14.41 -4.11
C TYR A 5 -12.66 13.39 -4.87
N ARG A 6 -12.13 12.18 -5.09
CA ARG A 6 -12.84 11.04 -5.71
C ARG A 6 -12.56 9.74 -4.97
N PHE A 7 -13.58 8.89 -4.87
CA PHE A 7 -13.47 7.55 -4.31
C PHE A 7 -13.51 6.50 -5.41
N GLN A 8 -12.49 5.65 -5.47
CA GLN A 8 -12.46 4.41 -6.24
C GLN A 8 -12.61 3.26 -5.24
N LYS A 9 -13.73 2.55 -5.33
CA LYS A 9 -14.08 1.50 -4.37
C LYS A 9 -14.19 0.18 -5.12
N SER A 10 -13.50 -0.84 -4.66
CA SER A 10 -13.61 -2.22 -5.15
C SER A 10 -14.57 -3.05 -4.30
N ARG A 11 -14.96 -2.57 -3.12
CA ARG A 11 -15.92 -3.24 -2.23
C ARG A 11 -17.00 -2.32 -1.66
N THR A 12 -18.01 -2.95 -1.06
CA THR A 12 -19.03 -2.26 -0.28
C THR A 12 -18.53 -2.05 1.15
N TYR A 13 -18.76 -0.86 1.69
CA TYR A 13 -18.44 -0.51 3.07
C TYR A 13 -19.72 -0.48 3.90
N SER A 14 -19.71 -1.13 5.06
CA SER A 14 -20.87 -1.10 5.94
C SER A 14 -21.02 0.27 6.60
N VAL A 15 -22.27 0.66 6.82
CA VAL A 15 -22.58 1.89 7.54
C VAL A 15 -22.31 1.64 9.02
N ARG A 16 -21.43 2.44 9.61
CA ARG A 16 -21.13 2.37 11.04
C ARG A 16 -22.33 2.87 11.84
N GLU A 17 -22.82 2.06 12.79
CA GLU A 17 -23.92 2.43 13.70
C GLU A 17 -23.55 3.67 14.53
N TYR A 18 -22.27 3.78 14.89
CA TYR A 18 -21.73 4.89 15.67
C TYR A 18 -20.25 5.12 15.33
N VAL A 19 -19.87 6.38 15.17
CA VAL A 19 -18.48 6.82 15.05
C VAL A 19 -18.34 8.17 15.75
N THR A 20 -17.25 8.37 16.48
CA THR A 20 -16.95 9.64 17.16
C THR A 20 -15.60 10.13 16.71
N GLN A 21 -15.52 11.44 16.51
CA GLN A 21 -14.26 12.18 16.49
C GLN A 21 -14.06 12.78 17.89
N TYR A 22 -13.08 12.29 18.65
CA TYR A 22 -12.88 12.70 20.04
C TYR A 22 -11.42 13.04 20.31
N LEU A 23 -11.14 14.30 20.66
CA LEU A 23 -9.79 14.81 20.95
C LEU A 23 -8.77 14.55 19.83
N GLU A 24 -9.24 14.47 18.58
CA GLU A 24 -8.42 14.28 17.38
C GLU A 24 -8.77 15.35 16.34
N SER A 25 -7.79 15.73 15.49
CA SER A 25 -8.02 16.66 14.39
C SER A 25 -8.81 15.98 13.26
N ASP A 26 -9.41 16.78 12.37
CA ASP A 26 -10.13 16.25 11.21
C ASP A 26 -9.23 15.38 10.31
N PHE A 27 -7.95 15.76 10.19
CA PHE A 27 -6.97 14.98 9.43
C PHE A 27 -6.66 13.63 10.10
N ALA A 28 -6.47 13.61 11.42
CA ALA A 28 -6.26 12.38 12.17
C ALA A 28 -7.50 11.46 12.08
N PHE A 29 -8.70 12.04 12.16
CA PHE A 29 -9.96 11.30 12.01
C PHE A 29 -10.07 10.63 10.64
N ILE A 30 -9.76 11.34 9.56
CA ILE A 30 -9.79 10.78 8.20
C ILE A 30 -8.74 9.66 8.05
N ASN A 31 -7.51 9.87 8.53
CA ASN A 31 -6.46 8.85 8.48
C ASN A 31 -6.89 7.60 9.25
N ARG A 32 -7.44 7.75 10.46
CA ARG A 32 -7.93 6.63 11.25
C ARG A 32 -8.99 5.81 10.54
N LEU A 33 -9.97 6.47 9.92
CA LEU A 33 -10.98 5.77 9.12
C LEU A 33 -10.36 5.06 7.91
N CYS A 34 -9.40 5.70 7.24
CA CYS A 34 -8.68 5.09 6.11
C CYS A 34 -7.85 3.88 6.55
N GLU A 35 -7.17 3.96 7.69
CA GLU A 35 -6.37 2.90 8.31
C GLU A 35 -7.21 1.71 8.77
N GLU A 36 -8.38 1.97 9.35
CA GLU A 36 -9.33 0.94 9.75
C GLU A 36 -9.90 0.21 8.52
N GLU A 37 -10.29 0.97 7.49
CA GLU A 37 -10.91 0.45 6.27
C GLU A 37 -9.92 -0.02 5.19
N GLY A 38 -8.61 0.18 5.42
CA GLY A 38 -7.58 -0.17 4.45
C GLY A 38 -7.57 0.70 3.19
N ILE A 39 -8.09 1.91 3.26
CA ILE A 39 -8.15 2.87 2.16
C ILE A 39 -6.84 3.64 2.13
N TRP A 40 -6.20 3.70 0.97
CA TRP A 40 -5.08 4.62 0.72
C TRP A 40 -5.59 5.86 -0.01
N TYR A 41 -4.82 6.94 0.02
CA TYR A 41 -5.09 8.10 -0.82
C TYR A 41 -3.82 8.72 -1.39
N ALA A 42 -3.96 9.38 -2.54
CA ALA A 42 -2.90 10.15 -3.18
C ALA A 42 -3.49 11.38 -3.90
N PHE A 43 -2.61 12.30 -4.29
CA PHE A 43 -2.98 13.52 -4.99
C PHE A 43 -2.70 13.36 -6.49
N GLU A 44 -3.71 13.63 -7.32
CA GLU A 44 -3.54 13.80 -8.76
C GLU A 44 -3.57 15.28 -9.10
N GLN A 45 -2.57 15.74 -9.85
CA GLN A 45 -2.54 17.11 -10.36
C GLN A 45 -3.21 17.17 -11.72
N HIS A 46 -4.27 17.97 -11.84
CA HIS A 46 -4.90 18.28 -13.11
C HIS A 46 -4.62 19.72 -13.51
N GLU A 47 -4.02 19.91 -14.68
CA GLU A 47 -3.69 21.25 -15.24
C GLU A 47 -4.90 22.20 -15.28
N GLN A 48 -6.12 21.67 -15.43
CA GLN A 48 -7.35 22.46 -15.57
C GLN A 48 -8.23 22.51 -14.31
N HIS A 49 -8.01 21.61 -13.35
CA HIS A 49 -8.96 21.38 -12.24
C HIS A 49 -8.32 21.47 -10.84
N GLY A 50 -7.01 21.71 -10.75
CA GLY A 50 -6.30 21.73 -9.49
C GLY A 50 -5.97 20.33 -8.99
N ASP A 51 -5.63 20.23 -7.72
CA ASP A 51 -5.24 18.98 -7.07
C ASP A 51 -6.49 18.22 -6.62
N VAL A 52 -6.58 16.95 -6.97
CA VAL A 52 -7.69 16.06 -6.59
C VAL A 52 -7.18 14.96 -5.68
N VAL A 53 -7.82 14.77 -4.53
CA VAL A 53 -7.51 13.64 -3.65
C VAL A 53 -8.22 12.38 -4.15
N VAL A 54 -7.46 11.35 -4.47
CA VAL A 54 -7.98 10.05 -4.91
C VAL A 54 -7.87 9.07 -3.77
N PHE A 55 -9.01 8.52 -3.34
CA PHE A 55 -9.08 7.42 -2.40
C PHE A 55 -9.23 6.10 -3.16
N GLY A 56 -8.45 5.09 -2.80
CA GLY A 56 -8.49 3.77 -3.40
C GLY A 56 -8.28 2.64 -2.39
N ASP A 57 -8.72 1.43 -2.76
CA ASP A 57 -8.72 0.26 -1.88
C ASP A 57 -8.24 -1.03 -2.57
N SER A 58 -7.77 -0.95 -3.82
CA SER A 58 -7.39 -2.10 -4.64
C SER A 58 -6.22 -1.77 -5.58
N PRO A 59 -5.40 -2.77 -5.98
CA PRO A 59 -4.35 -2.60 -6.98
C PRO A 59 -4.84 -2.11 -8.35
N GLU A 60 -6.12 -2.32 -8.67
CA GLU A 60 -6.75 -1.81 -9.90
C GLU A 60 -6.85 -0.28 -9.93
N HIS A 61 -6.74 0.35 -8.77
CA HIS A 61 -6.91 1.81 -8.62
C HIS A 61 -5.56 2.54 -8.62
N TYR A 62 -4.44 1.81 -8.61
CA TYR A 62 -3.11 2.41 -8.75
C TYR A 62 -2.93 3.12 -10.08
N PHE A 63 -2.12 4.16 -10.08
CA PHE A 63 -1.89 4.97 -11.27
C PHE A 63 -0.92 4.26 -12.21
N ARG A 64 -1.46 3.56 -13.20
CA ARG A 64 -0.69 2.86 -14.24
C ARG A 64 -0.56 3.77 -15.46
N ASP A 65 0.66 4.21 -15.73
CA ASP A 65 1.00 5.01 -16.91
C ASP A 65 1.62 4.10 -17.99
N GLN A 66 1.17 4.24 -19.23
CA GLN A 66 1.66 3.47 -20.38
C GLN A 66 3.02 3.95 -20.92
N SER A 67 3.53 5.08 -20.44
CA SER A 67 4.80 5.66 -20.89
C SER A 67 6.07 4.93 -20.38
N LEU A 68 5.92 3.77 -19.72
CA LEU A 68 7.00 3.05 -19.04
C LEU A 68 7.15 1.63 -19.62
N PRO A 69 8.38 1.21 -19.92
CA PRO A 69 9.34 0.95 -18.86
C PRO A 69 10.33 2.08 -18.61
N VAL A 70 10.59 2.35 -17.32
CA VAL A 70 11.68 3.20 -16.86
C VAL A 70 13.01 2.49 -17.15
N SER A 71 13.97 3.19 -17.74
CA SER A 71 15.31 2.63 -17.96
C SER A 71 16.01 2.37 -16.62
N TYR A 72 16.47 1.14 -16.37
CA TYR A 72 17.31 0.83 -15.22
C TYR A 72 18.79 0.79 -15.61
N ARG A 73 19.58 1.73 -15.09
CA ARG A 73 21.00 1.94 -15.42
C ARG A 73 21.79 2.03 -14.12
N PRO A 74 22.18 0.89 -13.52
CA PRO A 74 23.02 0.90 -12.32
C PRO A 74 24.35 1.58 -12.62
N HIS A 75 24.86 2.37 -11.66
CA HIS A 75 26.11 3.10 -11.81
C HIS A 75 27.30 2.14 -11.97
N ALA A 76 27.66 1.80 -13.21
CA ALA A 76 28.80 0.96 -13.55
C ALA A 76 30.03 1.79 -13.99
N GLY A 77 30.12 3.07 -13.59
CA GLY A 77 31.28 3.94 -13.83
C GLY A 77 31.15 4.92 -15.01
N LEU A 78 30.01 4.96 -15.71
CA LEU A 78 29.67 5.99 -16.69
C LEU A 78 28.28 6.53 -16.36
N GLU A 79 28.16 7.85 -16.15
CA GLU A 79 26.86 8.50 -15.98
C GLU A 79 26.05 8.35 -17.27
N SER A 80 24.77 7.99 -17.14
CA SER A 80 23.82 8.02 -18.25
C SER A 80 23.53 9.49 -18.59
N VAL A 81 24.43 10.12 -19.34
CA VAL A 81 24.29 11.53 -19.72
C VAL A 81 23.11 11.68 -20.67
N GLY A 82 22.05 12.37 -20.23
CA GLY A 82 20.98 12.88 -21.08
C GLY A 82 19.66 12.10 -21.09
N THR A 83 19.52 11.00 -20.34
CA THR A 83 18.27 10.22 -20.28
C THR A 83 17.83 9.96 -18.85
N GLU A 84 16.53 10.10 -18.59
CA GLU A 84 15.90 9.72 -17.32
C GLU A 84 16.03 8.21 -17.07
N ALA A 85 16.53 7.84 -15.89
CA ALA A 85 16.75 6.45 -15.52
C ALA A 85 16.69 6.26 -13.99
N LEU A 86 16.47 5.00 -13.59
CA LEU A 86 16.74 4.53 -12.24
C LEU A 86 18.19 4.08 -12.15
N PHE A 87 18.84 4.52 -11.08
CA PHE A 87 20.26 4.35 -10.82
C PHE A 87 20.54 3.27 -9.78
N ASN A 88 19.59 3.03 -8.90
CA ASN A 88 19.66 2.04 -7.84
C ASN A 88 18.27 1.48 -7.59
N LEU A 89 18.19 0.17 -7.37
CA LEU A 89 17.00 -0.51 -6.88
C LEU A 89 17.46 -1.64 -5.95
N SER A 90 17.28 -1.42 -4.64
CA SER A 90 17.63 -2.35 -3.59
C SER A 90 16.37 -2.98 -3.02
N ILE A 91 16.22 -4.29 -3.22
CA ILE A 91 15.07 -5.07 -2.74
C ILE A 91 15.43 -5.67 -1.39
N ARG A 92 14.50 -5.57 -0.44
CA ARG A 92 14.58 -6.19 0.89
C ARG A 92 13.35 -7.04 1.14
N HIS A 93 13.58 -8.22 1.72
CA HIS A 93 12.53 -9.09 2.21
C HIS A 93 12.48 -9.03 3.73
N ASN A 94 11.30 -8.76 4.26
CA ASN A 94 11.05 -8.64 5.70
C ASN A 94 10.29 -9.90 6.18
N PRO A 95 10.60 -10.41 7.38
CA PRO A 95 9.79 -11.45 7.99
C PRO A 95 8.39 -10.90 8.25
N ILE A 96 7.39 -11.73 8.01
CA ILE A 96 5.97 -11.42 8.21
C ILE A 96 5.35 -12.42 9.18
N VAL A 97 4.16 -12.10 9.71
CA VAL A 97 3.43 -13.04 10.55
C VAL A 97 2.88 -14.21 9.71
N GLU A 98 2.81 -15.37 10.35
CA GLU A 98 2.25 -16.61 9.85
C GLU A 98 0.76 -16.46 9.58
N GLY A 99 0.06 -15.65 10.37
CA GLY A 99 -1.35 -15.46 10.18
C GLY A 99 -1.94 -14.40 11.09
N ILE A 100 -3.13 -13.96 10.72
CA ILE A 100 -3.94 -13.03 11.50
C ILE A 100 -5.16 -13.78 12.00
N ARG A 101 -5.50 -13.56 13.26
CA ARG A 101 -6.75 -14.00 13.87
C ARG A 101 -7.50 -12.79 14.38
N THR A 102 -8.77 -12.71 14.06
CA THR A 102 -9.69 -11.73 14.64
C THR A 102 -10.79 -12.46 15.37
N ALA A 103 -11.29 -11.86 16.45
CA ALA A 103 -12.48 -12.32 17.13
C ALA A 103 -13.14 -11.13 17.82
N ASP A 104 -14.46 -11.21 18.02
CA ASP A 104 -15.21 -10.23 18.77
C ASP A 104 -16.49 -10.86 19.34
N TYR A 105 -17.29 -10.06 20.04
CA TYR A 105 -18.57 -10.47 20.61
C TYR A 105 -19.68 -9.46 20.28
N ASN A 106 -20.78 -9.95 19.74
CA ASN A 106 -21.98 -9.15 19.48
C ASN A 106 -23.14 -9.60 20.39
N TYR A 107 -23.49 -8.77 21.39
CA TYR A 107 -24.55 -9.11 22.36
C TYR A 107 -25.94 -9.27 21.73
N ARG A 108 -26.21 -8.65 20.57
CA ARG A 108 -27.50 -8.78 19.87
C ARG A 108 -27.63 -10.14 19.17
N SER A 109 -26.50 -10.79 18.90
CA SER A 109 -26.40 -12.08 18.22
C SER A 109 -25.30 -12.91 18.89
N ALA A 110 -25.49 -13.18 20.19
CA ALA A 110 -24.47 -13.75 21.06
C ALA A 110 -23.93 -15.12 20.59
N ASP A 111 -24.73 -15.87 19.83
CA ASP A 111 -24.36 -17.17 19.26
C ASP A 111 -23.61 -17.08 17.93
N THR A 112 -23.45 -15.88 17.35
CA THR A 112 -22.70 -15.69 16.11
C THR A 112 -21.21 -15.79 16.38
N ASP A 113 -20.56 -16.75 15.75
CA ASP A 113 -19.10 -16.87 15.78
C ASP A 113 -18.49 -15.76 14.91
N LEU A 114 -17.81 -14.81 15.56
CA LEU A 114 -17.10 -13.72 14.89
C LEU A 114 -15.59 -13.99 14.80
N PHE A 115 -15.17 -15.24 15.01
CA PHE A 115 -13.79 -15.65 14.76
C PHE A 115 -13.51 -15.72 13.25
N ALA A 116 -12.40 -15.14 12.83
CA ALA A 116 -11.88 -15.27 11.47
C ALA A 116 -10.35 -15.37 11.50
N GLU A 117 -9.78 -16.16 10.58
CA GLU A 117 -8.35 -16.42 10.52
C GLU A 117 -7.85 -16.47 9.08
N THR A 118 -6.63 -15.99 8.86
CA THR A 118 -5.86 -16.17 7.62
C THR A 118 -4.49 -16.76 7.94
N ASP A 119 -3.96 -17.56 7.01
CA ASP A 119 -2.64 -18.17 7.12
C ASP A 119 -1.81 -17.84 5.87
N ASN A 120 -0.55 -17.47 6.08
CA ASN A 120 0.42 -17.09 5.06
C ASN A 120 1.40 -18.24 4.74
N LYS A 121 1.22 -19.41 5.35
CA LYS A 121 1.96 -20.62 4.94
C LYS A 121 1.62 -20.98 3.50
N GLN A 122 2.65 -21.23 2.70
CA GLN A 122 2.46 -21.71 1.34
C GLN A 122 2.06 -23.20 1.32
N SER A 123 2.79 -24.03 2.08
CA SER A 123 2.55 -25.46 2.28
C SER A 123 3.25 -25.94 3.54
N GLU A 124 2.80 -27.00 4.19
CA GLU A 124 3.37 -27.49 5.47
C GLU A 124 4.89 -27.75 5.43
N GLU A 125 5.42 -28.11 4.26
CA GLU A 125 6.82 -28.49 4.06
C GLU A 125 7.69 -27.37 3.47
N SER A 126 7.12 -26.19 3.22
CA SER A 126 7.88 -25.08 2.61
C SER A 126 8.94 -24.55 3.58
N ALA A 127 10.19 -24.50 3.12
CA ALA A 127 11.29 -23.87 3.86
C ALA A 127 11.02 -22.37 4.12
N ASP A 128 10.22 -21.73 3.26
CA ASP A 128 9.82 -20.32 3.41
C ASP A 128 8.96 -20.08 4.65
N ASN A 129 8.34 -21.13 5.23
CA ASN A 129 7.60 -20.98 6.48
C ASN A 129 8.52 -20.70 7.68
N THR A 130 9.81 -21.02 7.60
CA THR A 130 10.75 -20.85 8.73
C THR A 130 11.04 -19.39 9.06
N VAL A 131 10.75 -18.47 8.13
CA VAL A 131 10.91 -17.02 8.33
C VAL A 131 9.61 -16.34 8.80
N LEU A 132 8.52 -17.08 8.92
CA LEU A 132 7.26 -16.56 9.44
C LEU A 132 7.33 -16.40 10.96
N LEU A 133 6.84 -15.26 11.44
CA LEU A 133 6.66 -14.97 12.85
C LEU A 133 5.31 -15.53 13.28
N GLY A 134 5.09 -15.86 14.56
CA GLY A 134 3.82 -16.46 15.01
C GLY A 134 2.56 -15.67 14.64
N LYS A 135 1.38 -16.22 14.98
CA LYS A 135 0.09 -15.60 14.64
C LYS A 135 -0.23 -14.40 15.52
N GLN A 136 -0.76 -13.35 14.90
CA GLN A 136 -1.20 -12.14 15.60
C GLN A 136 -2.71 -12.19 15.85
N GLN A 137 -3.12 -11.95 17.10
CA GLN A 137 -4.52 -11.92 17.51
C GLN A 137 -5.01 -10.48 17.64
N HIS A 138 -6.19 -10.20 17.09
CA HIS A 138 -6.91 -8.95 17.22
C HIS A 138 -8.27 -9.17 17.89
N TRP A 139 -8.66 -8.22 18.73
CA TRP A 139 -9.97 -8.12 19.37
C TRP A 139 -10.43 -6.66 19.34
N GLY A 140 -11.75 -6.43 19.29
CA GLY A 140 -12.31 -5.07 19.36
C GLY A 140 -12.35 -4.33 18.02
N LEU A 141 -12.34 -5.06 16.90
CA LEU A 141 -12.60 -4.47 15.58
C LEU A 141 -14.11 -4.30 15.32
N HIS A 142 -14.94 -4.84 16.22
CA HIS A 142 -16.39 -4.72 16.27
C HIS A 142 -17.16 -5.16 15.02
N PRO A 143 -16.75 -6.24 14.31
CA PRO A 143 -17.54 -6.79 13.21
C PRO A 143 -18.92 -7.20 13.73
N LYS A 144 -19.96 -6.96 12.94
CA LYS A 144 -21.35 -7.33 13.26
C LYS A 144 -21.73 -8.67 12.66
N THR A 145 -21.04 -9.09 11.61
CA THR A 145 -21.28 -10.32 10.87
C THR A 145 -19.97 -11.08 10.64
N THR A 146 -20.09 -12.36 10.31
CA THR A 146 -18.97 -13.21 9.88
C THR A 146 -18.22 -12.61 8.68
N ASP A 147 -18.96 -12.01 7.74
CA ASP A 147 -18.40 -11.42 6.54
C ASP A 147 -17.55 -10.19 6.87
N GLU A 148 -18.01 -9.34 7.79
CA GLU A 148 -17.22 -8.20 8.28
C GLU A 148 -15.95 -8.66 9.01
N ALA A 149 -16.03 -9.72 9.82
CA ALA A 149 -14.86 -10.30 10.51
C ALA A 149 -13.83 -10.83 9.49
N GLN A 150 -14.30 -11.50 8.43
CA GLN A 150 -13.45 -11.98 7.35
C GLN A 150 -12.77 -10.83 6.61
N VAL A 151 -13.53 -9.79 6.25
CA VAL A 151 -12.99 -8.59 5.59
C VAL A 151 -11.92 -7.92 6.44
N GLN A 152 -12.16 -7.74 7.74
CA GLN A 152 -11.19 -7.14 8.66
C GLN A 152 -9.93 -7.98 8.80
N THR A 153 -10.06 -9.31 8.89
CA THR A 153 -8.92 -10.24 8.92
C THR A 153 -8.10 -10.14 7.63
N THR A 154 -8.78 -10.11 6.47
CA THR A 154 -8.12 -9.95 5.17
C THR A 154 -7.37 -8.63 5.07
N LEU A 155 -7.96 -7.50 5.48
CA LEU A 155 -7.30 -6.19 5.47
C LEU A 155 -6.02 -6.17 6.30
N LEU A 156 -6.07 -6.75 7.50
CA LEU A 156 -4.92 -6.86 8.38
C LEU A 156 -3.83 -7.73 7.75
N ASN A 157 -4.21 -8.82 7.11
CA ASN A 157 -3.25 -9.69 6.43
C ASN A 157 -2.64 -9.03 5.18
N GLU A 158 -3.43 -8.29 4.40
CA GLU A 158 -2.92 -7.51 3.27
C GLU A 158 -1.92 -6.45 3.72
N ALA A 159 -2.16 -5.79 4.87
CA ALA A 159 -1.20 -4.87 5.46
C ALA A 159 0.13 -5.57 5.82
N VAL A 160 0.08 -6.80 6.30
CA VAL A 160 1.30 -7.59 6.53
C VAL A 160 2.00 -7.90 5.21
N LEU A 161 1.26 -8.44 4.23
CA LEU A 161 1.81 -8.92 2.97
C LEU A 161 2.42 -7.80 2.11
N CYS A 162 1.78 -6.63 2.08
CA CYS A 162 2.26 -5.51 1.25
C CYS A 162 3.63 -4.97 1.70
N ARG A 163 4.10 -5.34 2.91
CA ARG A 163 5.41 -4.95 3.47
C ARG A 163 6.43 -6.08 3.45
N GLN A 164 6.06 -7.28 2.97
CA GLN A 164 6.97 -8.43 2.90
C GLN A 164 8.16 -8.13 1.99
N THR A 165 7.92 -7.49 0.85
CA THR A 165 8.96 -7.11 -0.10
C THR A 165 8.91 -5.61 -0.31
N VAL A 166 10.02 -4.93 -0.03
CA VAL A 166 10.15 -3.47 -0.17
C VAL A 166 11.37 -3.17 -1.02
N ALA A 167 11.20 -2.37 -2.05
CA ALA A 167 12.27 -1.83 -2.86
C ALA A 167 12.57 -0.38 -2.45
N ASN A 168 13.85 -0.05 -2.33
CA ASN A 168 14.32 1.33 -2.18
C ASN A 168 15.16 1.65 -3.39
N GLY A 169 14.90 2.79 -4.04
CA GLY A 169 15.61 3.16 -5.25
C GLY A 169 15.94 4.64 -5.32
N SER A 170 16.72 4.97 -6.33
CA SER A 170 17.04 6.35 -6.68
C SER A 170 17.15 6.52 -8.19
N GLY A 171 16.91 7.73 -8.67
CA GLY A 171 16.90 8.05 -10.09
C GLY A 171 16.75 9.54 -10.35
N ASN A 172 16.51 9.90 -11.60
CA ASN A 172 16.22 11.27 -12.05
C ASN A 172 14.93 11.34 -12.91
N VAL A 173 14.06 10.35 -12.81
CA VAL A 173 12.79 10.26 -13.55
C VAL A 173 11.80 11.29 -13.00
N VAL A 174 11.37 12.24 -13.83
CA VAL A 174 10.55 13.37 -13.37
C VAL A 174 9.07 13.00 -13.26
N SER A 175 8.61 12.06 -14.08
CA SER A 175 7.21 11.65 -14.13
C SER A 175 6.78 10.70 -13.00
N MET A 176 7.73 10.21 -12.19
CA MET A 176 7.44 9.35 -11.03
C MET A 176 6.80 10.15 -9.90
N ALA A 177 5.78 9.55 -9.28
CA ALA A 177 5.07 10.11 -8.14
C ALA A 177 4.54 8.95 -7.26
N PRO A 178 4.21 9.21 -5.98
CA PRO A 178 3.51 8.23 -5.14
C PRO A 178 2.23 7.69 -5.80
N MET A 179 1.91 6.45 -5.47
CA MET A 179 0.82 5.65 -6.05
C MET A 179 0.91 5.34 -7.55
N LYS A 180 1.95 5.80 -8.24
CA LYS A 180 2.25 5.32 -9.60
C LYS A 180 2.90 3.95 -9.58
N VAL A 181 2.49 3.12 -10.54
CA VAL A 181 3.17 1.85 -10.83
C VAL A 181 4.15 2.08 -11.96
N PHE A 182 5.41 1.72 -11.73
CA PHE A 182 6.43 1.70 -12.78
C PHE A 182 6.91 0.27 -13.03
N GLN A 183 7.31 0.02 -14.26
CA GLN A 183 8.11 -1.15 -14.62
C GLN A 183 9.47 -0.68 -15.11
N THR A 184 10.48 -1.54 -14.95
CA THR A 184 11.81 -1.30 -15.50
C THR A 184 11.99 -2.10 -16.78
N ASP A 185 12.95 -1.70 -17.62
CA ASP A 185 13.36 -2.49 -18.79
C ASP A 185 14.07 -3.80 -18.41
N THR A 186 14.53 -3.91 -17.16
CA THR A 186 14.96 -5.15 -16.52
C THR A 186 13.80 -5.76 -15.74
N ALA A 187 13.54 -7.06 -15.91
CA ALA A 187 12.50 -7.76 -15.16
C ALA A 187 12.96 -8.11 -13.74
N PHE A 188 12.07 -7.93 -12.76
CA PHE A 188 12.27 -8.34 -11.36
C PHE A 188 11.21 -9.37 -10.99
N PRO A 189 11.58 -10.63 -10.67
CA PRO A 189 10.62 -11.69 -10.33
C PRO A 189 9.70 -11.35 -9.15
N GLU A 190 10.18 -10.51 -8.23
CA GLU A 190 9.44 -10.08 -7.05
C GLU A 190 8.25 -9.18 -7.37
N ALA A 191 8.27 -8.52 -8.53
CA ALA A 191 7.29 -7.51 -8.94
C ALA A 191 6.87 -7.68 -10.41
N PRO A 192 6.19 -8.79 -10.76
CA PRO A 192 5.77 -9.07 -12.13
C PRO A 192 4.84 -8.00 -12.70
N ASP A 193 3.97 -7.41 -11.86
CA ASP A 193 3.02 -6.38 -12.25
C ASP A 193 3.59 -4.95 -12.11
N GLY A 194 4.90 -4.84 -11.85
CA GLY A 194 5.62 -3.60 -11.60
C GLY A 194 5.71 -3.23 -10.12
N TRP A 195 6.34 -2.09 -9.85
CA TRP A 195 6.57 -1.54 -8.52
C TRP A 195 5.64 -0.35 -8.27
N LEU A 196 4.86 -0.41 -7.19
CA LEU A 196 4.07 0.69 -6.69
C LEU A 196 4.93 1.61 -5.83
N VAL A 197 5.07 2.88 -6.22
CA VAL A 197 5.77 3.89 -5.41
C VAL A 197 4.90 4.29 -4.22
N LEU A 198 5.43 4.18 -3.00
CA LEU A 198 4.72 4.58 -1.78
C LEU A 198 5.08 6.00 -1.32
N GLY A 199 6.35 6.37 -1.46
CA GLY A 199 6.88 7.66 -1.02
C GLY A 199 8.13 8.02 -1.80
N MET A 200 8.38 9.32 -1.93
CA MET A 200 9.51 9.87 -2.66
C MET A 200 10.06 11.10 -1.95
N GLU A 201 11.37 11.29 -2.08
CA GLU A 201 12.04 12.55 -1.75
C GLU A 201 12.72 13.08 -3.01
N HIS A 202 12.47 14.34 -3.33
CA HIS A 202 12.99 15.00 -4.52
C HIS A 202 14.04 16.04 -4.12
N SER A 203 15.13 16.12 -4.88
CA SER A 203 16.20 17.08 -4.67
C SER A 203 16.66 17.67 -6.00
N GLY A 204 16.88 18.97 -6.03
CA GLY A 204 17.39 19.69 -7.20
C GLY A 204 17.65 21.14 -6.86
N SER A 205 18.63 21.76 -7.53
CA SER A 205 18.97 23.17 -7.33
C SER A 205 19.45 23.79 -8.65
N ARG A 206 19.78 25.08 -8.65
CA ARG A 206 20.41 25.71 -9.83
C ARG A 206 21.79 25.11 -10.15
N ASP A 207 22.46 24.56 -9.13
CA ASP A 207 23.82 24.05 -9.21
C ASP A 207 23.87 22.51 -9.11
N SER A 208 22.71 21.84 -9.07
CA SER A 208 22.61 20.38 -8.91
C SER A 208 21.47 19.84 -9.74
N ALA A 209 21.77 18.84 -10.57
CA ALA A 209 20.76 18.15 -11.36
C ALA A 209 19.67 17.54 -10.46
N TYR A 210 18.47 17.43 -11.02
CA TYR A 210 17.36 16.78 -10.33
C TYR A 210 17.67 15.31 -10.05
N SER A 211 17.32 14.88 -8.84
CA SER A 211 17.40 13.49 -8.39
C SER A 211 16.24 13.20 -7.43
N HIS A 212 15.92 11.93 -7.29
CA HIS A 212 14.97 11.46 -6.29
C HIS A 212 15.40 10.15 -5.67
N THR A 213 14.91 9.90 -4.46
CA THR A 213 14.89 8.60 -3.82
C THR A 213 13.44 8.20 -3.59
N PHE A 214 13.17 6.89 -3.54
CA PHE A 214 11.81 6.39 -3.34
C PHE A 214 11.79 5.05 -2.62
N THR A 215 10.64 4.76 -2.02
CA THR A 215 10.28 3.45 -1.51
C THR A 215 9.10 2.90 -2.31
N ALA A 216 9.16 1.63 -2.65
CA ALA A 216 8.14 0.95 -3.44
C ALA A 216 7.88 -0.48 -2.96
N ILE A 217 6.72 -1.01 -3.31
CA ILE A 217 6.33 -2.41 -3.06
C ILE A 217 5.86 -3.06 -4.36
N PRO A 218 5.81 -4.40 -4.47
CA PRO A 218 5.27 -5.05 -5.65
C PRO A 218 3.79 -4.69 -5.88
N ALA A 219 3.44 -4.28 -7.09
CA ALA A 219 2.13 -3.72 -7.42
C ALA A 219 1.00 -4.76 -7.46
N GLN A 220 1.31 -6.05 -7.40
CA GLN A 220 0.30 -7.11 -7.24
C GLN A 220 -0.28 -7.16 -5.82
N HIS A 221 0.43 -6.60 -4.82
CA HIS A 221 -0.07 -6.54 -3.44
C HIS A 221 -0.91 -5.28 -3.23
N THR A 222 -1.99 -5.43 -2.48
CA THR A 222 -2.80 -4.29 -2.05
C THR A 222 -2.10 -3.53 -0.93
N PHE A 223 -1.73 -2.28 -1.17
CA PHE A 223 -1.19 -1.39 -0.16
C PHE A 223 -2.29 -1.06 0.84
N ARG A 224 -1.97 -1.27 2.12
CA ARG A 224 -2.81 -0.86 3.24
C ARG A 224 -2.00 0.06 4.15
N PRO A 225 -2.49 1.27 4.50
CA PRO A 225 -1.80 2.16 5.43
C PRO A 225 -1.59 1.51 6.80
N GLU A 226 -0.58 1.97 7.55
CA GLU A 226 -0.34 1.49 8.92
C GLU A 226 -1.34 2.10 9.89
N ARG A 227 -1.85 1.30 10.83
CA ARG A 227 -2.75 1.76 11.88
C ARG A 227 -1.94 2.46 12.98
N THR A 228 -1.71 3.77 12.81
CA THR A 228 -0.83 4.59 13.69
C THR A 228 -1.56 5.74 14.38
N THR A 229 -2.81 5.98 14.02
CA THR A 229 -3.66 7.06 14.57
C THR A 229 -4.44 6.67 15.81
#